data_AF-A0A356GEU9-F1
#
_entry.id   AF-A0A356GEU9-F1
#
_cell.length_a   1.000
_cell.length_b   1.000
_cell.length_c   1.000
_cell.angle_alpha   90.00
_cell.angle_beta   90.00
_cell.angle_gamma   90.00
#
_symmetry.space_group_name_H-M   'P 1'
#
loop_
_entity.id
_entity.type
_entity.pdbx_description
1 polymer ?
#
loop_
_entity_poly.entity_id
_entity_poly.type
_entity_poly.pdbx_seq_one_letter_code
_entity_poly.pdbx_strand_id
1 'polypeptide(L)'
;MPRMLFAFCLALSADGETTPTAEIFACNLEFGNQVYILYAVDVSNAPGITMENVGLKIERADGGKVPVNIVATEKETIAGKEYYVVIYKDLVAKEMGDIVTATPYVEVGGVKYEGAPKDYSICTYAARMLGLVDGVTGTDDENLIKMLRDMLRYGASAQIKFNYKTDALASAMLDNRINVTYNCKELLDAQYTNPNASSFSLAEGSVKLQPLIIKGYIFRYWRDEMGDAVLNIDTLKPGDITLYPVFEIERYPIIYKNTKGVQNSNVDIYDVRDAIYPLPLEKYDYVFNGWRLNSPYGDFVGEDGIPAGITGTIVLYADWTLKPEFEGFYYVVDENYNIDNKGTKFCMLMGVENWNSVTNLTISSVFNHIKEGALANCRSLNELTLPYLASDNTVTRNTNLGYLFGYASNAEAEGAIPTSLRKLTVNGGVIGDYAFANLKNVAEIVLSPEVTSIGHKAFSNCANLEDLTMPLLYVNHSTRRAADEHGYVITQAEYYDLPGWVDREADSYDGKTFKLHINGGGILHAAAGDANWEKDGATIGNGFGGNLFELCKGISEVTIDNITVIPQFTFAKCSNLKKVTIGDTVQNIMSGAFWRTAIEEIVIPDTVKEMGVCRLSDAY
;
A
#
# COMPACT_ATOMS: atom_id res chain seq x y z
N MET A 1 -10.91 47.08 -26.98
CA MET A 1 -10.17 46.64 -28.18
C MET A 1 -9.27 47.77 -28.66
N PRO A 2 -8.10 47.50 -29.27
CA PRO A 2 -7.38 48.52 -30.00
C PRO A 2 -8.24 48.96 -31.19
N ARG A 3 -8.49 50.26 -31.34
CA ARG A 3 -9.20 50.83 -32.50
C ARG A 3 -8.35 50.63 -33.75
N MET A 4 -8.49 49.49 -34.45
CA MET A 4 -7.94 49.34 -35.79
C MET A 4 -8.99 49.79 -36.81
N LEU A 5 -8.77 50.96 -37.40
CA LEU A 5 -9.41 51.31 -38.67
C LEU A 5 -8.79 50.44 -39.78
N PHE A 6 -9.58 49.59 -40.42
CA PHE A 6 -9.14 48.82 -41.59
C PHE A 6 -9.15 49.71 -42.83
N ALA A 7 -7.98 49.83 -43.48
CA ALA A 7 -7.80 50.62 -44.71
C ALA A 7 -8.22 49.80 -45.94
N PHE A 8 -9.18 50.32 -46.71
CA PHE A 8 -9.48 49.86 -48.07
C PHE A 8 -9.89 51.07 -48.92
N CYS A 9 -8.97 51.62 -49.72
CA CYS A 9 -9.15 51.76 -51.19
C CYS A 9 -8.01 52.50 -51.92
N LEU A 10 -8.07 52.31 -53.25
CA LEU A 10 -7.14 52.62 -54.34
C LEU A 10 -6.79 54.11 -54.57
N ALA A 11 -5.75 54.28 -55.40
CA ALA A 11 -4.88 55.43 -55.60
C ALA A 11 -5.38 56.63 -56.44
N LEU A 12 -4.71 57.77 -56.15
CA LEU A 12 -4.16 58.84 -57.02
C LEU A 12 -5.08 59.65 -57.96
N SER A 13 -5.09 60.98 -57.76
CA SER A 13 -4.42 61.88 -58.72
C SER A 13 -3.97 63.17 -58.02
N ALA A 14 -2.78 63.65 -58.38
CA ALA A 14 -2.29 64.97 -58.07
C ALA A 14 -2.24 65.73 -59.38
N ASP A 15 -3.00 66.83 -59.50
CA ASP A 15 -2.62 68.03 -60.22
C ASP A 15 -3.68 69.14 -60.02
N GLY A 16 -3.19 70.32 -59.60
CA GLY A 16 -3.73 71.65 -59.92
C GLY A 16 -5.14 72.05 -59.46
N GLU A 17 -5.20 73.01 -58.53
CA GLU A 17 -6.39 73.61 -57.86
C GLU A 17 -7.03 72.74 -56.78
N THR A 18 -6.83 73.15 -55.52
CA THR A 18 -7.23 72.43 -54.31
C THR A 18 -8.75 72.51 -54.09
N THR A 19 -9.51 71.65 -54.75
CA THR A 19 -10.83 71.26 -54.26
C THR A 19 -10.65 70.32 -53.06
N PRO A 20 -11.29 70.59 -51.91
CA PRO A 20 -11.30 69.65 -50.80
C PRO A 20 -12.02 68.37 -51.25
N THR A 21 -11.37 67.21 -51.11
CA THR A 21 -12.00 65.91 -51.38
C THR A 21 -12.49 65.30 -50.07
N ALA A 22 -13.77 64.93 -49.99
CA ALA A 22 -14.32 64.25 -48.83
C ALA A 22 -14.15 62.72 -48.95
N GLU A 23 -12.98 62.24 -49.36
CA GLU A 23 -12.76 60.82 -49.61
C GLU A 23 -12.67 60.01 -48.31
N ILE A 24 -13.29 58.83 -48.31
CA ILE A 24 -13.35 57.91 -47.16
C ILE A 24 -12.05 57.11 -47.10
N PHE A 25 -11.23 57.35 -46.09
CA PHE A 25 -9.99 56.63 -45.89
C PHE A 25 -10.20 55.22 -45.29
N ALA A 26 -11.11 55.10 -44.32
CA ALA A 26 -11.44 53.83 -43.67
C ALA A 26 -12.83 53.90 -43.04
N CYS A 27 -13.49 52.74 -42.93
CA CYS A 27 -14.76 52.59 -42.24
C CYS A 27 -14.78 51.35 -41.35
N ASN A 28 -15.36 51.44 -40.16
CA ASN A 28 -15.52 50.29 -39.26
C ASN A 28 -16.91 50.27 -38.61
N LEU A 29 -17.43 49.08 -38.31
CA LEU A 29 -18.59 48.87 -37.45
C LEU A 29 -18.12 48.33 -36.12
N GLU A 30 -18.24 49.13 -35.06
CA GLU A 30 -18.01 48.64 -33.70
C GLU A 30 -19.35 48.14 -33.13
N PHE A 31 -19.34 46.93 -32.56
CA PHE A 31 -20.53 46.29 -32.00
C PHE A 31 -20.52 46.40 -30.48
N GLY A 32 -21.51 47.11 -29.93
CA GLY A 32 -21.86 47.12 -28.51
C GLY A 32 -23.39 47.02 -28.35
N ASN A 33 -23.98 47.74 -27.39
CA ASN A 33 -25.46 47.87 -27.31
C ASN A 33 -26.08 48.62 -28.52
N GLN A 34 -25.25 49.25 -29.36
CA GLN A 34 -25.60 49.92 -30.62
C GLN A 34 -24.47 49.71 -31.64
N VAL A 35 -24.75 49.95 -32.93
CA VAL A 35 -23.77 49.88 -34.02
C VAL A 35 -23.23 51.28 -34.33
N TYR A 36 -21.91 51.40 -34.47
CA TYR A 36 -21.24 52.66 -34.78
C TYR A 36 -20.75 52.67 -36.23
N ILE A 37 -20.87 53.79 -36.95
CA ILE A 37 -20.15 53.99 -38.23
C ILE A 37 -19.03 55.00 -38.01
N LEU A 38 -17.78 54.58 -38.23
CA LEU A 38 -16.61 55.45 -38.18
C LEU A 38 -16.13 55.79 -39.58
N TYR A 39 -15.74 57.04 -39.80
CA TYR A 39 -15.17 57.53 -41.06
C TYR A 39 -13.97 58.41 -40.81
N ALA A 40 -12.84 58.12 -41.44
CA ALA A 40 -11.71 59.03 -41.52
C ALA A 40 -11.75 59.78 -42.87
N VAL A 41 -11.77 61.11 -42.83
CA VAL A 41 -11.74 61.98 -44.01
C VAL A 41 -10.36 62.63 -44.14
N ASP A 42 -9.67 62.45 -45.28
CA ASP A 42 -8.36 63.05 -45.56
C ASP A 42 -8.54 64.57 -45.81
N VAL A 43 -7.85 65.40 -45.03
CA VAL A 43 -7.87 66.86 -45.20
C VAL A 43 -6.51 67.45 -45.56
N SER A 44 -5.56 66.60 -45.94
CA SER A 44 -4.16 66.98 -46.19
C SER A 44 -4.00 68.05 -47.28
N ASN A 45 -4.99 68.19 -48.17
CA ASN A 45 -4.99 69.16 -49.27
C ASN A 45 -5.90 70.39 -49.01
N ALA A 46 -6.37 70.59 -47.78
CA ALA A 46 -7.33 71.65 -47.45
C ALA A 46 -6.88 72.46 -46.20
N PRO A 47 -5.90 73.36 -46.37
CA PRO A 47 -5.38 74.15 -45.25
C PRO A 47 -6.45 75.11 -44.69
N GLY A 48 -6.63 75.10 -43.37
CA GLY A 48 -7.61 75.94 -42.66
C GLY A 48 -8.93 75.26 -42.29
N ILE A 49 -9.12 73.99 -42.65
CA ILE A 49 -10.30 73.19 -42.29
C ILE A 49 -10.18 72.65 -40.87
N THR A 50 -11.27 72.78 -40.09
CA THR A 50 -11.40 72.26 -38.72
C THR A 50 -12.40 71.09 -38.66
N MET A 51 -12.51 70.42 -37.51
CA MET A 51 -13.46 69.32 -37.30
C MET A 51 -14.92 69.69 -37.60
N GLU A 52 -15.30 70.96 -37.37
CA GLU A 52 -16.67 71.45 -37.62
C GLU A 52 -17.02 71.51 -39.12
N ASN A 53 -16.00 71.55 -39.97
CA ASN A 53 -16.14 71.65 -41.42
C ASN A 53 -16.23 70.27 -42.09
N VAL A 54 -16.10 69.18 -41.35
CA VAL A 54 -16.13 67.81 -41.88
C VAL A 54 -17.28 67.05 -41.27
N GLY A 55 -18.06 66.33 -42.07
CA GLY A 55 -19.16 65.54 -41.54
C GLY A 55 -19.71 64.48 -42.47
N LEU A 56 -20.81 63.85 -42.05
CA LEU A 56 -21.54 62.83 -42.80
C LEU A 56 -22.99 63.24 -42.98
N LYS A 57 -23.47 63.02 -44.21
CA LYS A 57 -24.88 62.97 -44.56
C LYS A 57 -25.30 61.49 -44.55
N ILE A 58 -26.34 61.16 -43.78
CA ILE A 58 -26.83 59.79 -43.63
C ILE A 58 -28.26 59.70 -44.15
N GLU A 59 -28.52 58.71 -45.01
CA GLU A 59 -29.83 58.44 -45.62
C GLU A 59 -30.18 56.96 -45.44
N ARG A 60 -31.47 56.64 -45.26
CA ARG A 60 -31.97 55.26 -45.31
C ARG A 60 -32.69 55.04 -46.63
N ALA A 61 -32.56 53.83 -47.18
CA ALA A 61 -33.24 53.45 -48.43
C ALA A 61 -34.77 53.60 -48.38
N ASP A 62 -35.39 53.52 -47.18
CA ASP A 62 -36.84 53.71 -46.99
C ASP A 62 -37.27 55.17 -46.74
N GLY A 63 -36.34 56.13 -46.78
CA GLY A 63 -36.62 57.55 -46.55
C GLY A 63 -36.89 57.93 -45.08
N GLY A 64 -36.60 57.03 -44.12
CA GLY A 64 -36.77 57.30 -42.69
C GLY A 64 -35.94 58.49 -42.19
N LYS A 65 -36.44 59.21 -41.17
CA LYS A 65 -35.75 60.38 -40.57
C LYS A 65 -34.39 59.99 -40.00
N VAL A 66 -33.34 60.69 -40.44
CA VAL A 66 -32.00 60.69 -39.81
C VAL A 66 -31.66 62.14 -39.41
N PRO A 67 -31.02 62.41 -38.25
CA PRO A 67 -30.66 63.76 -37.86
C PRO A 67 -29.67 64.42 -38.84
N VAL A 68 -29.82 65.74 -38.97
CA VAL A 68 -29.07 66.61 -39.89
C VAL A 68 -27.60 66.72 -39.45
N ASN A 69 -26.67 66.35 -40.35
CA ASN A 69 -25.23 66.64 -40.34
C ASN A 69 -24.47 66.23 -39.06
N ILE A 70 -23.81 65.06 -39.10
CA ILE A 70 -22.89 64.64 -38.03
C ILE A 70 -21.51 65.19 -38.34
N VAL A 71 -20.97 66.03 -37.46
CA VAL A 71 -19.62 66.62 -37.62
C VAL A 71 -18.53 65.70 -37.04
N ALA A 72 -17.29 65.88 -37.49
CA ALA A 72 -16.16 65.13 -36.97
C ALA A 72 -15.97 65.35 -35.47
N THR A 73 -15.63 64.29 -34.75
CA THR A 73 -15.50 64.29 -33.29
C THR A 73 -14.07 64.11 -32.83
N GLU A 74 -13.20 63.56 -33.67
CA GLU A 74 -11.80 63.28 -33.33
C GLU A 74 -10.87 63.61 -34.51
N LYS A 75 -9.58 63.80 -34.23
CA LYS A 75 -8.51 63.99 -35.22
C LYS A 75 -7.48 62.87 -35.05
N GLU A 76 -7.11 62.21 -36.14
CA GLU A 76 -6.09 61.16 -36.14
C GLU A 76 -4.99 61.43 -37.17
N THR A 77 -3.78 60.97 -36.88
CA THR A 77 -2.65 61.04 -37.81
C THR A 77 -2.23 59.63 -38.18
N ILE A 78 -2.37 59.28 -39.46
CA ILE A 78 -2.07 57.93 -39.97
C ILE A 78 -1.03 58.09 -41.10
N ALA A 79 0.10 57.38 -40.99
CA ALA A 79 1.18 57.42 -41.97
C ALA A 79 1.65 58.85 -42.38
N GLY A 80 1.62 59.81 -41.44
CA GLY A 80 2.05 61.19 -41.66
C GLY A 80 1.00 62.12 -42.31
N LYS A 81 -0.22 61.64 -42.52
CA LYS A 81 -1.37 62.45 -43.00
C LYS A 81 -2.39 62.68 -41.88
N GLU A 82 -3.07 63.82 -41.94
CA GLU A 82 -4.10 64.19 -40.95
C GLU A 82 -5.51 63.84 -41.46
N TYR A 83 -6.27 63.17 -40.59
CA TYR A 83 -7.63 62.74 -40.83
C TYR A 83 -8.55 63.26 -39.74
N TYR A 84 -9.76 63.65 -40.11
CA TYR A 84 -10.83 63.92 -39.15
C TYR A 84 -11.80 62.74 -39.12
N VAL A 85 -12.07 62.24 -37.91
CA VAL A 85 -12.90 61.06 -37.67
C VAL A 85 -14.32 61.48 -37.32
N VAL A 86 -15.28 61.03 -38.12
CA VAL A 86 -16.71 61.20 -37.88
C VAL A 86 -17.28 59.90 -37.34
N ILE A 87 -18.00 59.96 -36.20
CA ILE A 87 -18.59 58.79 -35.54
C ILE A 87 -20.11 58.94 -35.48
N TYR A 88 -20.84 58.06 -36.15
CA TYR A 88 -22.29 57.93 -35.99
C TYR A 88 -22.64 56.85 -34.97
N LYS A 89 -23.37 57.21 -33.91
CA LYS A 89 -23.64 56.35 -32.75
C LYS A 89 -25.03 55.74 -32.68
N ASP A 90 -26.00 56.30 -33.43
CA ASP A 90 -27.41 55.89 -33.38
C ASP A 90 -27.80 55.06 -34.61
N LEU A 91 -26.96 54.13 -35.04
CA LEU A 91 -27.33 53.18 -36.09
C LEU A 91 -28.20 52.06 -35.50
N VAL A 92 -29.50 52.31 -35.42
CA VAL A 92 -30.50 51.28 -35.11
C VAL A 92 -30.99 50.68 -36.43
N ALA A 93 -30.47 49.52 -36.82
CA ALA A 93 -31.02 48.79 -37.96
C ALA A 93 -32.48 48.43 -37.66
N LYS A 94 -33.39 48.82 -38.56
CA LYS A 94 -34.83 48.49 -38.43
C LYS A 94 -35.09 47.03 -38.80
N GLU A 95 -34.30 46.52 -39.75
CA GLU A 95 -34.28 45.15 -40.25
C GLU A 95 -32.83 44.78 -40.62
N MET A 96 -32.47 43.50 -40.70
CA MET A 96 -31.09 43.06 -40.96
C MET A 96 -30.58 43.44 -42.36
N GLY A 97 -31.50 43.56 -43.33
CA GLY A 97 -31.23 44.03 -44.69
C GLY A 97 -31.36 45.55 -44.88
N ASP A 98 -31.59 46.33 -43.83
CA ASP A 98 -31.71 47.80 -43.91
C ASP A 98 -30.39 48.40 -44.43
N ILE A 99 -30.49 49.19 -45.50
CA ILE A 99 -29.34 49.84 -46.13
C ILE A 99 -29.31 51.31 -45.68
N VAL A 100 -28.22 51.68 -45.04
CA VAL A 100 -27.89 53.04 -44.67
C VAL A 100 -26.79 53.54 -45.58
N THR A 101 -27.08 54.58 -46.35
CA THR A 101 -26.12 55.25 -47.23
C THR A 101 -25.53 56.43 -46.49
N ALA A 102 -24.21 56.50 -46.46
CA ALA A 102 -23.48 57.55 -45.78
C ALA A 102 -22.53 58.24 -46.76
N THR A 103 -22.68 59.56 -46.87
CA THR A 103 -21.96 60.43 -47.79
C THR A 103 -21.13 61.42 -46.97
N PRO A 104 -19.79 61.33 -46.99
CA PRO A 104 -18.93 62.30 -46.32
C PRO A 104 -18.97 63.65 -47.05
N TYR A 105 -18.78 64.73 -46.31
CA TYR A 105 -18.65 66.06 -46.87
C TYR A 105 -17.56 66.86 -46.17
N VAL A 106 -16.99 67.81 -46.91
CA VAL A 106 -16.11 68.87 -46.40
C VAL A 106 -16.69 70.22 -46.80
N GLU A 107 -16.80 71.16 -45.87
CA GLU A 107 -17.40 72.47 -46.09
C GLU A 107 -16.33 73.57 -46.09
N VAL A 108 -16.23 74.31 -47.21
CA VAL A 108 -15.29 75.42 -47.38
C VAL A 108 -16.03 76.63 -47.93
N GLY A 109 -15.91 77.77 -47.25
CA GLY A 109 -16.54 79.02 -47.70
C GLY A 109 -18.07 78.97 -47.80
N GLY A 110 -18.73 78.07 -47.05
CA GLY A 110 -20.17 77.85 -47.09
C GLY A 110 -20.66 76.92 -48.22
N VAL A 111 -19.74 76.30 -48.97
CA VAL A 111 -20.04 75.30 -50.00
C VAL A 111 -19.61 73.92 -49.51
N LYS A 112 -20.51 72.94 -49.59
CA LYS A 112 -20.24 71.54 -49.25
C LYS A 112 -19.75 70.76 -50.47
N TYR A 113 -18.61 70.11 -50.31
CA TYR A 113 -18.04 69.18 -51.26
C TYR A 113 -18.29 67.76 -50.75
N GLU A 114 -19.18 67.03 -51.41
CA GLU A 114 -19.55 65.65 -51.04
C GLU A 114 -18.62 64.63 -51.71
N GLY A 115 -18.27 63.58 -50.97
CA GLY A 115 -17.50 62.45 -51.46
C GLY A 115 -18.40 61.33 -52.01
N ALA A 116 -17.80 60.21 -52.40
CA ALA A 116 -18.57 59.07 -52.88
C ALA A 116 -19.47 58.51 -51.75
N PRO A 117 -20.77 58.28 -52.02
CA PRO A 117 -21.65 57.63 -51.05
C PRO A 117 -21.22 56.19 -50.82
N LYS A 118 -21.39 55.71 -49.59
CA LYS A 118 -21.11 54.31 -49.23
C LYS A 118 -22.30 53.69 -48.52
N ASP A 119 -22.72 52.53 -49.00
CA ASP A 119 -23.85 51.77 -48.47
C ASP A 119 -23.39 50.81 -47.37
N TYR A 120 -24.20 50.73 -46.31
CA TYR A 120 -23.98 49.86 -45.16
C TYR A 120 -25.24 49.07 -44.86
N SER A 121 -25.10 47.75 -44.74
CA SER A 121 -26.06 46.93 -44.01
C SER A 121 -25.33 45.97 -43.08
N ILE A 122 -25.98 45.63 -41.97
CA ILE A 122 -25.45 44.66 -41.00
C ILE A 122 -25.21 43.31 -41.68
N CYS A 123 -26.12 42.87 -42.56
CA CYS A 123 -25.93 41.64 -43.35
C CYS A 123 -24.72 41.73 -44.28
N THR A 124 -24.51 42.83 -44.99
CA THR A 124 -23.37 42.96 -45.92
C THR A 124 -22.04 42.98 -45.17
N TYR A 125 -22.00 43.66 -44.02
CA TYR A 125 -20.83 43.64 -43.15
C TYR A 125 -20.55 42.23 -42.61
N ALA A 126 -21.57 41.56 -42.07
CA ALA A 126 -21.44 40.21 -41.54
C ALA A 126 -21.01 39.24 -42.65
N ALA A 127 -21.58 39.32 -43.85
CA ALA A 127 -21.21 38.50 -45.00
C ALA A 127 -19.74 38.69 -45.40
N ARG A 128 -19.24 39.94 -45.44
CA ARG A 128 -17.83 40.21 -45.75
C ARG A 128 -16.89 39.69 -44.67
N MET A 129 -17.19 39.97 -43.41
CA MET A 129 -16.36 39.50 -42.29
C MET A 129 -16.36 37.98 -42.17
N LEU A 130 -17.47 37.32 -42.49
CA LEU A 130 -17.56 35.86 -42.53
C LEU A 130 -16.98 35.25 -43.82
N GLY A 131 -16.46 36.06 -44.76
CA GLY A 131 -15.89 35.59 -46.03
C GLY A 131 -16.92 35.00 -47.00
N LEU A 132 -18.19 35.38 -46.87
CA LEU A 132 -19.31 34.88 -47.68
C LEU A 132 -19.52 35.68 -48.97
N VAL A 133 -18.69 36.71 -49.23
CA VAL A 133 -18.74 37.54 -50.43
C VAL A 133 -17.61 37.13 -51.36
N ASP A 134 -17.96 36.78 -52.60
CA ASP A 134 -16.98 36.36 -53.61
C ASP A 134 -15.83 37.36 -53.75
N GLY A 135 -14.59 36.85 -53.67
CA GLY A 135 -13.38 37.65 -53.79
C GLY A 135 -12.99 38.47 -52.56
N VAL A 136 -13.74 38.38 -51.45
CA VAL A 136 -13.42 39.04 -50.18
C VAL A 136 -12.96 38.01 -49.16
N THR A 137 -11.70 38.09 -48.72
CA THR A 137 -11.21 37.30 -47.59
C THR A 137 -11.88 37.79 -46.31
N GLY A 138 -12.50 36.87 -45.56
CA GLY A 138 -13.11 37.16 -44.26
C GLY A 138 -12.07 37.50 -43.19
N THR A 139 -12.55 37.83 -41.99
CA THR A 139 -11.71 38.00 -40.80
C THR A 139 -11.27 36.65 -40.25
N ASP A 140 -10.11 36.61 -39.60
CA ASP A 140 -9.63 35.45 -38.83
C ASP A 140 -9.96 35.59 -37.32
N ASP A 141 -10.61 36.68 -36.91
CA ASP A 141 -11.01 36.91 -35.51
C ASP A 141 -12.20 36.01 -35.13
N GLU A 142 -11.91 34.90 -34.45
CA GLU A 142 -12.89 33.91 -34.00
C GLU A 142 -14.00 34.51 -33.12
N ASN A 143 -13.69 35.51 -32.29
CA ASN A 143 -14.69 36.13 -31.41
C ASN A 143 -15.68 36.96 -32.23
N LEU A 144 -15.16 37.71 -33.21
CA LEU A 144 -16.00 38.48 -34.14
C LEU A 144 -16.85 37.54 -35.01
N ILE A 145 -16.28 36.45 -35.53
CA ILE A 145 -17.02 35.43 -36.29
C ILE A 145 -18.16 34.84 -35.46
N LYS A 146 -17.88 34.41 -34.22
CA LYS A 146 -18.89 33.85 -33.30
C LYS A 146 -20.01 34.85 -33.04
N MET A 147 -19.65 36.07 -32.64
CA MET A 147 -20.61 37.14 -32.36
C MET A 147 -21.52 37.46 -33.57
N LEU A 148 -20.96 37.55 -34.78
CA LEU A 148 -21.73 37.83 -35.99
C LEU A 148 -22.70 36.69 -36.33
N ARG A 149 -22.28 35.43 -36.19
CA ARG A 149 -23.15 34.26 -36.39
C ARG A 149 -24.29 34.23 -35.38
N ASP A 150 -23.99 34.47 -34.10
CA ASP A 150 -24.99 34.51 -33.03
C ASP A 150 -26.02 35.61 -33.28
N MET A 151 -25.57 36.80 -33.67
CA MET A 151 -26.44 37.93 -34.02
C MET A 151 -27.35 37.63 -35.22
N LEU A 152 -26.82 37.07 -36.32
CA LEU A 152 -27.62 36.74 -37.51
C LEU A 152 -28.68 35.69 -37.20
N ARG A 153 -28.33 34.67 -36.41
CA ARG A 153 -29.30 33.66 -35.97
C ARG A 153 -30.31 34.25 -34.98
N TYR A 154 -29.91 35.20 -34.12
CA TYR A 154 -30.81 35.99 -33.27
C TYR A 154 -31.90 36.70 -34.05
N GLY A 155 -31.52 37.41 -35.11
CA GLY A 155 -32.48 38.01 -36.03
C GLY A 155 -33.48 36.97 -36.58
N ALA A 156 -32.99 35.82 -37.03
CA ALA A 156 -33.83 34.78 -37.61
C ALA A 156 -34.82 34.19 -36.61
N SER A 157 -34.38 33.87 -35.40
CA SER A 157 -35.27 33.32 -34.38
C SER A 157 -36.31 34.33 -33.91
N ALA A 158 -35.95 35.61 -33.79
CA ALA A 158 -36.91 36.67 -33.50
C ALA A 158 -37.96 36.80 -34.60
N GLN A 159 -37.54 36.80 -35.88
CA GLN A 159 -38.45 36.82 -37.04
C GLN A 159 -39.43 35.63 -37.01
N ILE A 160 -38.95 34.42 -36.71
CA ILE A 160 -39.80 33.24 -36.56
C ILE A 160 -40.76 33.39 -35.38
N LYS A 161 -40.26 33.74 -34.20
CA LYS A 161 -41.04 33.84 -32.96
C LYS A 161 -42.18 34.86 -33.06
N PHE A 162 -41.94 35.98 -33.73
CA PHE A 162 -42.94 37.04 -33.91
C PHE A 162 -43.72 36.90 -35.22
N ASN A 163 -43.53 35.79 -35.97
CA ASN A 163 -44.10 35.56 -37.30
C ASN A 163 -43.93 36.77 -38.23
N TYR A 164 -42.75 37.38 -38.19
CA TYR A 164 -42.41 38.63 -38.85
C TYR A 164 -41.42 38.34 -39.99
N LYS A 165 -41.89 38.45 -41.25
CA LYS A 165 -41.08 38.24 -42.48
C LYS A 165 -40.23 36.96 -42.46
N THR A 166 -40.88 35.82 -42.22
CA THR A 166 -40.23 34.50 -42.12
C THR A 166 -39.69 33.97 -43.46
N ASP A 167 -40.07 34.60 -44.56
CA ASP A 167 -39.55 34.38 -45.92
C ASP A 167 -38.13 34.96 -46.13
N ALA A 168 -37.67 35.86 -45.25
CA ALA A 168 -36.37 36.50 -45.32
C ALA A 168 -35.65 36.45 -43.94
N LEU A 169 -35.33 35.24 -43.50
CA LEU A 169 -34.61 35.03 -42.24
C LEU A 169 -33.23 35.70 -42.27
N ALA A 170 -32.85 36.35 -41.17
CA ALA A 170 -31.52 36.95 -41.02
C ALA A 170 -30.38 35.91 -41.11
N SER A 171 -30.68 34.65 -40.85
CA SER A 171 -29.78 33.51 -41.02
C SER A 171 -29.69 33.00 -42.46
N ALA A 172 -30.36 33.61 -43.46
CA ALA A 172 -30.31 33.14 -44.85
C ALA A 172 -28.89 33.10 -45.44
N MET A 173 -27.94 33.80 -44.83
CA MET A 173 -26.51 33.77 -45.16
C MET A 173 -25.75 32.63 -44.44
N LEU A 174 -26.41 31.86 -43.58
CA LEU A 174 -25.86 30.80 -42.74
C LEU A 174 -26.67 29.49 -42.91
N ASP A 175 -26.13 28.36 -42.43
CA ASP A 175 -26.96 27.17 -42.19
C ASP A 175 -27.97 27.50 -41.08
N ASN A 176 -29.27 27.21 -41.29
CA ASN A 176 -30.37 27.56 -40.38
C ASN A 176 -30.42 26.61 -39.17
N ARG A 177 -29.26 26.41 -38.54
CA ARG A 177 -29.02 25.50 -37.43
C ARG A 177 -28.25 26.17 -36.31
N ILE A 178 -28.50 25.70 -35.10
CA ILE A 178 -27.65 25.90 -33.94
C ILE A 178 -26.62 24.76 -33.93
N ASN A 179 -25.33 25.08 -33.92
CA ASN A 179 -24.30 24.06 -33.71
C ASN A 179 -24.02 23.93 -32.22
N VAL A 180 -23.82 22.68 -31.79
CA VAL A 180 -23.48 22.35 -30.42
C VAL A 180 -22.14 21.65 -30.39
N THR A 181 -21.19 22.28 -29.70
CA THR A 181 -19.88 21.72 -29.44
C THR A 181 -19.89 21.07 -28.06
N TYR A 182 -19.80 19.74 -28.03
CA TYR A 182 -19.63 19.01 -26.77
C TYR A 182 -18.14 18.92 -26.45
N ASN A 183 -17.67 19.78 -25.56
CA ASN A 183 -16.26 19.86 -25.20
C ASN A 183 -15.92 18.80 -24.14
N CYS A 184 -15.55 17.62 -24.63
CA CYS A 184 -15.18 16.45 -23.84
C CYS A 184 -13.67 16.36 -23.57
N LYS A 185 -12.90 17.46 -23.66
CA LYS A 185 -11.43 17.43 -23.51
C LYS A 185 -10.94 16.90 -22.15
N GLU A 186 -11.78 16.95 -21.11
CA GLU A 186 -11.44 16.34 -19.81
C GLU A 186 -11.44 14.78 -19.86
N LEU A 187 -11.86 14.17 -20.96
CA LEU A 187 -12.10 12.74 -21.12
C LEU A 187 -11.14 12.07 -22.11
N LEU A 188 -9.99 12.68 -22.42
CA LEU A 188 -9.08 12.30 -23.53
C LEU A 188 -8.66 10.82 -23.56
N ASP A 189 -8.76 10.10 -22.44
CA ASP A 189 -8.38 8.69 -22.32
C ASP A 189 -9.58 7.71 -22.13
N ALA A 190 -10.83 8.20 -22.11
CA ALA A 190 -12.02 7.38 -21.86
C ALA A 190 -12.81 7.09 -23.14
N GLN A 191 -13.27 5.84 -23.32
CA GLN A 191 -14.28 5.53 -24.34
C GLN A 191 -15.64 6.09 -23.93
N TYR A 192 -16.20 6.98 -24.75
CA TYR A 192 -17.51 7.58 -24.52
C TYR A 192 -18.38 7.52 -25.77
N THR A 193 -19.70 7.51 -25.56
CA THR A 193 -20.70 7.64 -26.61
C THR A 193 -21.58 8.84 -26.31
N ASN A 194 -21.56 9.85 -27.17
CA ASN A 194 -22.48 10.99 -27.07
C ASN A 194 -23.74 10.74 -27.92
N PRO A 195 -24.91 10.54 -27.30
CA PRO A 195 -26.17 10.31 -28.02
C PRO A 195 -26.78 11.61 -28.60
N ASN A 196 -26.24 12.78 -28.26
CA ASN A 196 -26.82 14.06 -28.67
C ASN A 196 -26.29 14.50 -30.03
N ALA A 197 -27.17 15.07 -30.87
CA ALA A 197 -26.77 15.65 -32.15
C ALA A 197 -25.88 16.89 -31.95
N SER A 198 -24.94 17.11 -32.89
CA SER A 198 -24.05 18.28 -32.91
C SER A 198 -24.68 19.51 -33.58
N SER A 199 -25.91 19.40 -34.08
CA SER A 199 -26.64 20.52 -34.68
C SER A 199 -28.14 20.30 -34.62
N PHE A 200 -28.90 21.39 -34.44
CA PHE A 200 -30.36 21.39 -34.39
C PHE A 200 -30.93 22.49 -35.29
N SER A 201 -32.07 22.25 -35.94
CA SER A 201 -32.73 23.30 -36.73
C SER A 201 -33.18 24.44 -35.82
N LEU A 202 -33.11 25.67 -36.33
CA LEU A 202 -33.65 26.83 -35.62
C LEU A 202 -35.17 26.69 -35.45
N ALA A 203 -35.67 27.00 -34.25
CA ALA A 203 -37.10 27.07 -33.91
C ALA A 203 -37.90 25.74 -33.86
N GLU A 204 -37.27 24.62 -33.50
CA GLU A 204 -37.96 23.37 -33.12
C GLU A 204 -38.59 23.41 -31.71
N GLY A 205 -38.36 24.49 -30.94
CA GLY A 205 -38.76 24.60 -29.54
C GLY A 205 -37.62 24.20 -28.60
N SER A 206 -37.86 23.27 -27.67
CA SER A 206 -36.88 22.84 -26.67
C SER A 206 -36.43 21.41 -26.92
N VAL A 207 -35.14 21.19 -27.12
CA VAL A 207 -34.54 19.85 -27.30
C VAL A 207 -33.92 19.37 -26.00
N LYS A 208 -34.38 18.22 -25.49
CA LYS A 208 -33.86 17.64 -24.25
C LYS A 208 -32.52 16.94 -24.48
N LEU A 209 -31.52 17.32 -23.71
CA LEU A 209 -30.21 16.66 -23.75
C LEU A 209 -30.28 15.31 -23.04
N GLN A 210 -29.66 14.33 -23.67
CA GLN A 210 -29.46 12.99 -23.15
C GLN A 210 -28.13 12.92 -22.38
N PRO A 211 -28.02 12.03 -21.38
CA PRO A 211 -26.77 11.80 -20.65
C PRO A 211 -25.63 11.35 -21.56
N LEU A 212 -24.42 11.85 -21.30
CA LEU A 212 -23.20 11.28 -21.90
C LEU A 212 -22.91 9.93 -21.23
N ILE A 213 -22.69 8.87 -22.01
CA ILE A 213 -22.41 7.54 -21.47
C ILE A 213 -20.90 7.34 -21.45
N ILE A 214 -20.34 7.19 -20.25
CA ILE A 214 -18.91 6.93 -20.03
C ILE A 214 -18.77 5.79 -19.03
N LYS A 215 -17.93 4.81 -19.38
CA LYS A 215 -17.65 3.66 -18.51
C LYS A 215 -17.01 4.14 -17.19
N GLY A 216 -17.59 3.78 -16.05
CA GLY A 216 -17.06 4.09 -14.71
C GLY A 216 -17.42 5.47 -14.15
N TYR A 217 -18.25 6.24 -14.86
CA TYR A 217 -18.67 7.57 -14.43
C TYR A 217 -20.18 7.72 -14.46
N ILE A 218 -20.71 8.42 -13.46
CA ILE A 218 -22.11 8.79 -13.36
C ILE A 218 -22.26 10.21 -13.93
N PHE A 219 -22.91 10.32 -15.09
CA PHE A 219 -23.27 11.61 -15.66
C PHE A 219 -24.23 12.36 -14.73
N ARG A 220 -23.93 13.62 -14.43
CA ARG A 220 -24.78 14.48 -13.61
C ARG A 220 -25.60 15.43 -14.47
N TYR A 221 -24.94 16.29 -15.25
CA TYR A 221 -25.58 17.25 -16.14
C TYR A 221 -24.57 17.83 -17.14
N TRP A 222 -25.09 18.52 -18.17
CA TRP A 222 -24.28 19.38 -19.03
C TRP A 222 -24.22 20.77 -18.40
N ARG A 223 -23.10 21.47 -18.51
CA ARG A 223 -22.97 22.88 -18.15
C ARG A 223 -22.51 23.72 -19.34
N ASP A 224 -22.86 25.00 -19.37
CA ASP A 224 -22.38 25.94 -20.37
C ASP A 224 -21.01 26.56 -20.01
N GLU A 225 -20.57 27.55 -20.81
CA GLU A 225 -19.31 28.28 -20.60
C GLU A 225 -19.31 29.12 -19.30
N MET A 226 -20.48 29.46 -18.76
CA MET A 226 -20.65 30.21 -17.50
C MET A 226 -20.70 29.28 -16.28
N GLY A 227 -20.83 27.97 -16.49
CA GLY A 227 -20.92 26.95 -15.46
C GLY A 227 -22.35 26.60 -15.05
N ASP A 228 -23.35 27.17 -15.72
CA ASP A 228 -24.76 26.92 -15.43
C ASP A 228 -25.22 25.57 -16.01
N ALA A 229 -26.07 24.85 -15.27
CA ALA A 229 -26.56 23.55 -15.69
C ALA A 229 -27.58 23.67 -16.84
N VAL A 230 -27.35 22.92 -17.91
CA VAL A 230 -28.16 22.88 -19.13
C VAL A 230 -28.81 21.52 -19.28
N LEU A 231 -30.14 21.48 -19.16
CA LEU A 231 -30.93 20.26 -19.37
C LEU A 231 -31.54 20.19 -20.77
N ASN A 232 -31.81 21.33 -21.38
CA ASN A 232 -32.42 21.43 -22.70
C ASN A 232 -31.77 22.57 -23.50
N ILE A 233 -31.69 22.38 -24.80
CA ILE A 233 -31.33 23.44 -25.75
C ILE A 233 -32.62 24.13 -26.19
N ASP A 234 -32.73 25.42 -25.88
CA ASP A 234 -33.82 26.26 -26.38
C ASP A 234 -33.48 26.74 -27.80
N THR A 235 -34.05 26.10 -28.81
CA THR A 235 -33.81 26.45 -30.23
C THR A 235 -34.48 27.77 -30.64
N LEU A 236 -35.26 28.40 -29.75
CA LEU A 236 -35.72 29.79 -29.87
C LEU A 236 -34.69 30.79 -29.36
N LYS A 237 -33.60 30.33 -28.72
CA LYS A 237 -32.44 31.13 -28.33
C LYS A 237 -31.27 30.77 -29.25
N PRO A 238 -31.14 31.47 -30.37
CA PRO A 238 -30.09 31.22 -31.34
C PRO A 238 -28.72 31.62 -30.81
N GLY A 239 -27.73 30.84 -31.21
CA GLY A 239 -26.32 31.01 -30.91
C GLY A 239 -25.64 29.65 -30.90
N ASP A 240 -24.37 29.56 -31.30
CA ASP A 240 -23.64 28.30 -31.13
C ASP A 240 -23.35 28.06 -29.65
N ILE A 241 -23.55 26.83 -29.20
CA ILE A 241 -23.45 26.47 -27.77
C ILE A 241 -22.27 25.54 -27.57
N THR A 242 -21.43 25.83 -26.59
CA THR A 242 -20.43 24.89 -26.08
C THR A 242 -20.91 24.30 -24.77
N LEU A 243 -20.96 22.98 -24.68
CA LEU A 243 -21.37 22.27 -23.47
C LEU A 243 -20.24 21.41 -22.92
N TYR A 244 -20.10 21.41 -21.60
CA TYR A 244 -19.13 20.64 -20.85
C TYR A 244 -19.89 19.61 -20.01
N PRO A 245 -19.53 18.33 -20.06
CA PRO A 245 -20.20 17.33 -19.25
C PRO A 245 -19.68 17.39 -17.80
N VAL A 246 -20.56 17.16 -16.82
CA VAL A 246 -20.21 17.04 -15.41
C VAL A 246 -20.46 15.61 -14.94
N PHE A 247 -19.44 15.03 -14.29
CA PHE A 247 -19.47 13.65 -13.82
C PHE A 247 -19.14 13.53 -12.34
N GLU A 248 -19.63 12.45 -11.76
CA GLU A 248 -19.05 11.85 -10.56
C GLU A 248 -18.47 10.49 -10.90
N ILE A 249 -17.41 10.10 -10.21
CA ILE A 249 -16.80 8.79 -10.43
C ILE A 249 -17.57 7.71 -9.67
N GLU A 250 -17.87 6.61 -10.33
CA GLU A 250 -18.51 5.46 -9.69
C GLU A 250 -17.46 4.66 -8.91
N ARG A 251 -17.81 4.24 -7.68
CA ARG A 251 -16.94 3.42 -6.83
C ARG A 251 -17.50 2.01 -6.73
N TYR A 252 -16.62 1.03 -6.86
CA TYR A 252 -16.97 -0.38 -6.85
C TYR A 252 -16.28 -1.11 -5.69
N PRO A 253 -16.95 -2.11 -5.08
CA PRO A 253 -16.36 -2.84 -3.97
C PRO A 253 -15.38 -3.93 -4.43
N ILE A 254 -14.39 -4.21 -3.58
CA ILE A 254 -13.51 -5.37 -3.63
C ILE A 254 -13.84 -6.26 -2.43
N ILE A 255 -14.23 -7.51 -2.70
CA ILE A 255 -14.61 -8.47 -1.67
C ILE A 255 -13.52 -9.52 -1.54
N TYR A 256 -12.87 -9.58 -0.39
CA TYR A 256 -11.88 -10.62 -0.09
C TYR A 256 -12.54 -11.85 0.55
N LYS A 257 -12.18 -13.03 0.06
CA LYS A 257 -12.66 -14.34 0.51
C LYS A 257 -11.49 -15.23 0.90
N ASN A 258 -11.76 -16.25 1.72
CA ASN A 258 -10.74 -17.15 2.30
C ASN A 258 -9.70 -16.46 3.18
N THR A 259 -10.09 -15.37 3.86
CA THR A 259 -9.22 -14.57 4.74
C THR A 259 -9.52 -14.81 6.22
N LYS A 260 -10.04 -15.98 6.59
CA LYS A 260 -10.34 -16.29 8.01
C LYS A 260 -9.02 -16.53 8.76
N GLY A 261 -8.85 -15.86 9.90
CA GLY A 261 -7.66 -16.01 10.76
C GLY A 261 -6.42 -15.29 10.22
N VAL A 262 -6.62 -14.28 9.37
CA VAL A 262 -5.55 -13.41 8.86
C VAL A 262 -6.00 -11.96 8.92
N GLN A 263 -5.12 -11.06 9.36
CA GLN A 263 -5.34 -9.62 9.25
C GLN A 263 -5.20 -9.19 7.78
N ASN A 264 -6.28 -8.71 7.18
CA ASN A 264 -6.28 -8.20 5.81
C ASN A 264 -6.32 -6.67 5.81
N SER A 265 -5.21 -6.04 5.40
CA SER A 265 -5.08 -4.57 5.35
C SER A 265 -5.27 -3.99 3.94
N ASN A 266 -5.79 -4.79 3.00
CA ASN A 266 -6.07 -4.33 1.64
C ASN A 266 -7.29 -3.39 1.59
N VAL A 267 -7.28 -2.44 0.66
CA VAL A 267 -8.43 -1.57 0.37
C VAL A 267 -9.61 -2.37 -0.19
N ASP A 268 -10.83 -2.00 0.19
CA ASP A 268 -12.07 -2.71 -0.14
C ASP A 268 -12.96 -1.97 -1.15
N ILE A 269 -12.49 -0.86 -1.70
CA ILE A 269 -13.15 -0.05 -2.72
C ILE A 269 -12.14 0.45 -3.76
N TYR A 270 -12.58 0.61 -5.01
CA TYR A 270 -11.78 1.18 -6.09
C TYR A 270 -12.65 1.98 -7.06
N ASP A 271 -12.00 2.81 -7.90
CA ASP A 271 -12.63 3.47 -9.04
C ASP A 271 -11.91 3.15 -10.37
N VAL A 272 -12.53 3.53 -11.49
CA VAL A 272 -12.06 3.13 -12.83
C VAL A 272 -10.65 3.61 -13.18
N ARG A 273 -10.07 4.55 -12.42
CA ARG A 273 -8.69 5.04 -12.61
C ARG A 273 -7.65 4.20 -11.86
N ASP A 274 -8.08 3.42 -10.88
CA ASP A 274 -7.20 2.66 -10.00
C ASP A 274 -6.76 1.36 -10.67
N ALA A 275 -5.44 1.14 -10.73
CA ALA A 275 -4.90 -0.21 -10.84
C ALA A 275 -4.82 -0.82 -9.44
N ILE A 276 -5.20 -2.08 -9.29
CA ILE A 276 -5.35 -2.74 -7.99
C ILE A 276 -4.19 -3.71 -7.79
N TYR A 277 -3.45 -3.53 -6.70
CA TYR A 277 -2.33 -4.38 -6.31
C TYR A 277 -2.60 -4.96 -4.92
N PRO A 278 -3.32 -6.09 -4.82
CA PRO A 278 -3.64 -6.70 -3.55
C PRO A 278 -2.35 -7.19 -2.85
N LEU A 279 -2.11 -6.69 -1.65
CA LEU A 279 -1.02 -7.08 -0.78
C LEU A 279 -1.14 -8.57 -0.39
N PRO A 280 -0.01 -9.27 -0.25
CA PRO A 280 0.00 -10.64 0.23
C PRO A 280 -0.51 -10.72 1.66
N LEU A 281 -1.11 -11.85 2.01
CA LEU A 281 -1.55 -12.14 3.38
C LEU A 281 -0.57 -13.08 4.06
N GLU A 282 -0.48 -12.96 5.38
CA GLU A 282 0.37 -13.84 6.19
C GLU A 282 -0.48 -14.72 7.09
N LYS A 283 -0.29 -16.03 6.96
CA LYS A 283 -0.84 -17.04 7.85
C LYS A 283 0.30 -17.96 8.30
N TYR A 284 0.35 -18.31 9.58
CA TYR A 284 1.53 -18.99 10.14
C TYR A 284 1.73 -20.40 9.55
N ASP A 285 0.62 -21.07 9.32
CA ASP A 285 0.49 -22.48 8.97
C ASP A 285 0.28 -22.74 7.47
N TYR A 286 0.03 -21.70 6.68
CA TYR A 286 -0.14 -21.80 5.24
C TYR A 286 0.83 -20.89 4.50
N VAL A 287 1.27 -21.32 3.32
CA VAL A 287 1.89 -20.46 2.31
C VAL A 287 0.78 -19.73 1.57
N PHE A 288 0.88 -18.40 1.49
CA PHE A 288 0.01 -17.61 0.63
C PHE A 288 0.50 -17.72 -0.82
N ASN A 289 -0.30 -18.34 -1.68
CA ASN A 289 0.07 -18.56 -3.08
C ASN A 289 -0.26 -17.36 -3.98
N GLY A 290 -1.07 -16.41 -3.48
CA GLY A 290 -1.55 -15.27 -4.24
C GLY A 290 -3.07 -15.12 -4.17
N TRP A 291 -3.56 -14.12 -4.90
CA TRP A 291 -4.98 -13.87 -5.03
C TRP A 291 -5.53 -14.49 -6.31
N ARG A 292 -6.76 -15.02 -6.26
CA ARG A 292 -7.50 -15.53 -7.42
C ARG A 292 -8.76 -14.74 -7.69
N LEU A 293 -9.01 -14.44 -8.96
CA LEU A 293 -10.10 -13.59 -9.40
C LEU A 293 -11.42 -14.38 -9.51
N ASN A 294 -12.47 -13.85 -8.87
CA ASN A 294 -13.89 -14.26 -8.92
C ASN A 294 -14.23 -15.70 -8.49
N SER A 295 -13.25 -16.57 -8.27
CA SER A 295 -13.44 -17.97 -7.85
C SER A 295 -12.20 -18.49 -7.10
N PRO A 296 -12.34 -19.43 -6.15
CA PRO A 296 -11.21 -20.09 -5.51
C PRO A 296 -10.35 -20.92 -6.48
N TYR A 297 -10.84 -21.19 -7.69
CA TYR A 297 -10.11 -21.85 -8.78
C TYR A 297 -9.94 -20.93 -10.00
N GLY A 298 -10.19 -19.63 -9.84
CA GLY A 298 -10.05 -18.64 -10.91
C GLY A 298 -8.59 -18.33 -11.23
N ASP A 299 -8.41 -17.44 -12.19
CA ASP A 299 -7.09 -16.98 -12.63
C ASP A 299 -6.35 -16.27 -11.50
N PHE A 300 -5.04 -16.51 -11.41
CA PHE A 300 -4.18 -15.79 -10.48
C PHE A 300 -4.07 -14.32 -10.87
N VAL A 301 -4.15 -13.45 -9.87
CA VAL A 301 -3.73 -12.06 -9.99
C VAL A 301 -2.20 -12.08 -9.97
N GLY A 302 -1.58 -11.83 -11.13
CA GLY A 302 -0.13 -11.77 -11.27
C GLY A 302 0.47 -10.53 -10.61
N GLU A 303 1.79 -10.37 -10.74
CA GLU A 303 2.53 -9.22 -10.18
C GLU A 303 2.06 -7.87 -10.74
N ASP A 304 1.54 -7.86 -11.97
CA ASP A 304 0.97 -6.68 -12.62
C ASP A 304 -0.37 -6.23 -12.01
N GLY A 305 -0.92 -7.01 -11.07
CA GLY A 305 -2.17 -6.70 -10.39
C GLY A 305 -3.39 -6.82 -11.32
N ILE A 306 -4.42 -6.02 -11.02
CA ILE A 306 -5.60 -5.87 -11.86
C ILE A 306 -5.54 -4.48 -12.50
N PRO A 307 -5.57 -4.38 -13.85
CA PRO A 307 -5.38 -3.11 -14.54
C PRO A 307 -6.55 -2.15 -14.29
N ALA A 308 -6.26 -0.85 -14.40
CA ALA A 308 -7.27 0.21 -14.41
C ALA A 308 -8.25 0.06 -15.58
N GLY A 309 -9.40 0.74 -15.51
CA GLY A 309 -10.43 0.72 -16.56
C GLY A 309 -11.51 -0.35 -16.38
N ILE A 310 -11.44 -1.14 -15.30
CA ILE A 310 -12.45 -2.15 -14.96
C ILE A 310 -13.59 -1.55 -14.13
N THR A 311 -14.74 -2.23 -14.15
CA THR A 311 -15.98 -1.79 -13.50
C THR A 311 -16.70 -2.95 -12.85
N GLY A 312 -17.46 -2.68 -11.79
CA GLY A 312 -18.25 -3.67 -11.08
C GLY A 312 -17.50 -4.31 -9.91
N THR A 313 -18.22 -5.12 -9.13
CA THR A 313 -17.66 -5.79 -7.95
C THR A 313 -16.56 -6.77 -8.33
N ILE A 314 -15.41 -6.66 -7.68
CA ILE A 314 -14.32 -7.64 -7.78
C ILE A 314 -14.41 -8.56 -6.56
N VAL A 315 -14.26 -9.86 -6.76
CA VAL A 315 -14.12 -10.83 -5.67
C VAL A 315 -12.75 -11.48 -5.76
N LEU A 316 -11.97 -11.40 -4.69
CA LEU A 316 -10.63 -11.99 -4.60
C LEU A 316 -10.59 -13.10 -3.57
N TYR A 317 -10.17 -14.28 -3.99
CA TYR A 317 -9.99 -15.45 -3.13
C TYR A 317 -8.51 -15.59 -2.79
N ALA A 318 -8.19 -15.62 -1.50
CA ALA A 318 -6.85 -15.97 -1.04
C ALA A 318 -6.60 -17.47 -1.31
N ASP A 319 -5.52 -17.77 -2.03
CA ASP A 319 -5.03 -19.12 -2.28
C ASP A 319 -3.97 -19.48 -1.24
N TRP A 320 -4.11 -20.67 -0.66
CA TRP A 320 -3.32 -21.14 0.46
C TRP A 320 -2.87 -22.59 0.26
N THR A 321 -1.62 -22.89 0.58
CA THR A 321 -1.11 -24.26 0.70
C THR A 321 -0.70 -24.51 2.15
N LEU A 322 -1.22 -25.57 2.79
CA LEU A 322 -0.80 -25.96 4.14
C LEU A 322 0.70 -26.28 4.10
N LYS A 323 1.49 -25.73 5.02
CA LYS A 323 2.92 -26.06 5.03
C LYS A 323 3.09 -27.51 5.53
N PRO A 324 3.96 -28.33 4.91
CA PRO A 324 4.08 -29.76 5.21
C PRO A 324 4.32 -30.07 6.71
N GLU A 325 5.00 -29.19 7.44
CA GLU A 325 5.27 -29.35 8.87
C GLU A 325 4.02 -29.29 9.77
N PHE A 326 2.86 -28.86 9.26
CA PHE A 326 1.59 -28.85 9.97
C PHE A 326 0.67 -30.02 9.60
N GLU A 327 1.07 -30.89 8.67
CA GLU A 327 0.27 -32.06 8.29
C GLU A 327 0.06 -33.00 9.50
N GLY A 328 -1.20 -33.35 9.77
CA GLY A 328 -1.57 -34.32 10.82
C GLY A 328 -1.67 -33.78 12.25
N PHE A 329 -1.42 -32.48 12.49
CA PHE A 329 -1.57 -31.85 13.79
C PHE A 329 -2.90 -31.08 13.90
N TYR A 330 -3.61 -31.20 15.03
CA TYR A 330 -4.65 -30.23 15.37
C TYR A 330 -4.06 -29.10 16.19
N TYR A 331 -4.10 -27.90 15.62
CA TYR A 331 -3.60 -26.71 16.26
C TYR A 331 -4.52 -25.53 16.01
N VAL A 332 -4.37 -24.52 16.85
CA VAL A 332 -5.02 -23.23 16.66
C VAL A 332 -3.92 -22.20 16.50
N VAL A 333 -4.00 -21.42 15.43
CA VAL A 333 -3.27 -20.17 15.26
C VAL A 333 -4.26 -19.08 15.66
N ASP A 334 -4.04 -18.42 16.79
CA ASP A 334 -5.07 -17.56 17.36
C ASP A 334 -4.65 -16.12 17.69
N GLU A 335 -5.62 -15.23 17.50
CA GLU A 335 -5.76 -13.90 18.10
C GLU A 335 -6.76 -13.92 19.31
N ASN A 336 -7.53 -15.00 19.49
CA ASN A 336 -8.57 -15.22 20.51
C ASN A 336 -8.14 -16.11 21.70
N TYR A 337 -6.93 -16.69 21.69
CA TYR A 337 -6.29 -17.33 22.84
C TYR A 337 -5.26 -16.34 23.39
N ASN A 338 -5.78 -15.27 24.02
CA ASN A 338 -4.93 -14.23 24.60
C ASN A 338 -4.18 -14.73 25.82
N ILE A 339 -2.85 -14.60 25.80
CA ILE A 339 -2.08 -14.18 26.96
C ILE A 339 -1.64 -12.73 26.66
N ASP A 340 -1.74 -11.86 27.64
CA ASP A 340 -1.47 -10.42 27.48
C ASP A 340 -0.10 -10.13 26.86
N ASN A 341 -0.12 -9.32 25.79
CA ASN A 341 0.97 -8.56 25.16
C ASN A 341 2.04 -9.30 24.33
N LYS A 342 2.10 -8.95 23.02
CA LYS A 342 3.30 -8.46 22.27
C LYS A 342 3.29 -8.68 20.74
N GLY A 343 2.17 -9.07 20.12
CA GLY A 343 2.13 -9.22 18.65
C GLY A 343 2.93 -10.41 18.11
N THR A 344 3.28 -11.37 18.98
CA THR A 344 3.90 -12.64 18.58
C THR A 344 2.82 -13.58 18.07
N LYS A 345 2.99 -14.14 16.86
CA LYS A 345 2.07 -15.16 16.31
C LYS A 345 2.09 -16.40 17.21
N PHE A 346 0.94 -16.76 17.76
CA PHE A 346 0.77 -17.84 18.72
C PHE A 346 0.30 -19.12 18.00
N CYS A 347 0.95 -20.25 18.26
CA CYS A 347 0.57 -21.55 17.69
C CYS A 347 0.49 -22.57 18.83
N MET A 348 -0.73 -23.00 19.14
CA MET A 348 -1.01 -23.96 20.21
C MET A 348 -1.36 -25.32 19.61
N LEU A 349 -0.66 -26.36 20.05
CA LEU A 349 -1.08 -27.74 19.81
C LEU A 349 -2.23 -28.09 20.77
N MET A 350 -3.39 -28.47 20.23
CA MET A 350 -4.61 -28.72 21.03
C MET A 350 -4.85 -30.21 21.31
N GLY A 351 -4.44 -31.07 20.39
CA GLY A 351 -4.67 -32.50 20.40
C GLY A 351 -4.21 -33.10 19.08
N VAL A 352 -4.26 -34.42 18.94
CA VAL A 352 -3.83 -35.04 17.69
C VAL A 352 -4.77 -36.18 17.28
N GLU A 353 -4.84 -36.47 15.98
CA GLU A 353 -6.03 -37.02 15.30
C GLU A 353 -6.19 -38.57 15.29
N ASN A 354 -5.12 -39.38 15.20
CA ASN A 354 -5.18 -40.86 15.14
C ASN A 354 -4.10 -41.55 16.01
N TRP A 355 -4.44 -42.20 17.15
CA TRP A 355 -3.43 -42.48 18.19
C TRP A 355 -3.30 -43.89 18.77
N ASN A 356 -4.00 -44.89 18.21
CA ASN A 356 -3.74 -46.27 18.59
C ASN A 356 -2.52 -46.88 17.85
N SER A 357 -2.02 -46.24 16.79
CA SER A 357 -0.92 -46.77 15.95
C SER A 357 0.33 -45.88 15.89
N VAL A 358 0.30 -44.66 16.43
CA VAL A 358 1.48 -43.78 16.40
C VAL A 358 2.48 -44.28 17.43
N THR A 359 3.62 -44.74 16.91
CA THR A 359 4.73 -45.22 17.73
C THR A 359 5.79 -44.14 17.93
N ASN A 360 5.95 -43.19 17.01
CA ASN A 360 6.96 -42.15 17.10
C ASN A 360 6.32 -40.77 16.84
N LEU A 361 6.61 -39.79 17.68
CA LEU A 361 6.10 -38.42 17.54
C LEU A 361 7.23 -37.42 17.71
N THR A 362 7.30 -36.46 16.78
CA THR A 362 8.13 -35.25 16.91
C THR A 362 7.22 -34.04 16.90
N ILE A 363 7.23 -33.27 17.99
CA ILE A 363 6.56 -31.98 18.08
C ILE A 363 7.57 -30.91 17.66
N SER A 364 7.19 -30.07 16.70
CA SER A 364 8.04 -29.00 16.17
C SER A 364 8.07 -27.78 17.10
N SER A 365 9.18 -27.05 17.13
CA SER A 365 9.33 -25.77 17.86
C SER A 365 8.47 -24.64 17.29
N VAL A 366 7.78 -24.91 16.18
CA VAL A 366 6.73 -24.08 15.59
C VAL A 366 5.56 -23.87 16.57
N PHE A 367 5.29 -24.87 17.42
CA PHE A 367 4.38 -24.72 18.54
C PHE A 367 5.14 -23.98 19.64
N ASN A 368 4.68 -22.77 19.96
CA ASN A 368 5.15 -21.99 21.10
C ASN A 368 4.26 -22.17 22.34
N HIS A 369 3.19 -22.96 22.19
CA HIS A 369 2.47 -23.54 23.30
C HIS A 369 2.02 -24.98 23.00
N ILE A 370 2.09 -25.86 23.99
CA ILE A 370 1.51 -27.21 23.92
C ILE A 370 0.44 -27.29 24.99
N LYS A 371 -0.80 -27.58 24.60
CA LYS A 371 -1.92 -27.64 25.54
C LYS A 371 -1.80 -28.86 26.46
N GLU A 372 -2.30 -28.70 27.67
CA GLU A 372 -2.56 -29.79 28.60
C GLU A 372 -3.38 -30.91 27.93
N GLY A 373 -2.93 -32.15 28.08
CA GLY A 373 -3.62 -33.30 27.50
C GLY A 373 -3.52 -33.40 25.97
N ALA A 374 -2.66 -32.62 25.31
CA ALA A 374 -2.45 -32.71 23.86
C ALA A 374 -2.09 -34.14 23.41
N LEU A 375 -1.50 -34.94 24.30
CA LEU A 375 -1.10 -36.33 24.07
C LEU A 375 -1.96 -37.37 24.83
N ALA A 376 -3.11 -37.00 25.41
CA ALA A 376 -3.89 -37.88 26.30
C ALA A 376 -4.27 -39.27 25.73
N ASN A 377 -4.35 -39.39 24.39
CA ASN A 377 -4.73 -40.63 23.71
C ASN A 377 -3.56 -41.38 23.05
N CYS A 378 -2.31 -40.94 23.23
CA CYS A 378 -1.12 -41.47 22.54
C CYS A 378 -0.62 -42.80 23.10
N ARG A 379 -1.46 -43.85 23.18
CA ARG A 379 -1.20 -45.05 23.99
C ARG A 379 -0.12 -46.00 23.48
N SER A 380 0.33 -45.86 22.23
CA SER A 380 1.30 -46.76 21.58
C SER A 380 2.68 -46.11 21.36
N LEU A 381 2.91 -44.93 21.94
CA LEU A 381 4.13 -44.16 21.72
C LEU A 381 5.35 -44.88 22.30
N ASN A 382 6.39 -45.06 21.48
CA ASN A 382 7.71 -45.59 21.79
C ASN A 382 8.75 -44.48 21.91
N GLU A 383 8.66 -43.46 21.04
CA GLU A 383 9.60 -42.34 20.99
C GLU A 383 8.86 -41.00 20.91
N LEU A 384 9.28 -40.06 21.74
CA LEU A 384 8.74 -38.70 21.77
C LEU A 384 9.87 -37.68 21.68
N THR A 385 9.79 -36.76 20.73
CA THR A 385 10.67 -35.59 20.62
C THR A 385 9.85 -34.33 20.84
N LEU A 386 10.29 -33.50 21.78
CA LEU A 386 9.66 -32.26 22.18
C LEU A 386 10.58 -31.07 21.93
N PRO A 387 10.04 -29.90 21.52
CA PRO A 387 10.83 -28.68 21.44
C PRO A 387 11.21 -28.17 22.84
N TYR A 388 10.33 -28.39 23.82
CA TYR A 388 10.47 -28.10 25.25
C TYR A 388 9.49 -29.00 26.02
N LEU A 389 9.75 -29.28 27.29
CA LEU A 389 9.00 -30.29 28.06
C LEU A 389 7.63 -29.82 28.57
N ALA A 390 7.43 -28.51 28.73
CA ALA A 390 6.28 -27.91 29.40
C ALA A 390 5.25 -27.33 28.40
N SER A 391 4.33 -26.52 28.92
CA SER A 391 3.40 -25.74 28.11
C SER A 391 4.11 -24.79 27.15
N ASP A 392 5.25 -24.23 27.56
CA ASP A 392 6.13 -23.36 26.78
C ASP A 392 7.61 -23.60 27.16
N ASN A 393 8.53 -22.78 26.66
CA ASN A 393 9.96 -22.91 26.94
C ASN A 393 10.42 -22.30 28.28
N THR A 394 9.50 -21.83 29.13
CA THR A 394 9.79 -21.12 30.39
C THR A 394 9.49 -21.97 31.64
N VAL A 395 9.91 -21.49 32.82
CA VAL A 395 9.67 -22.16 34.12
C VAL A 395 8.26 -21.84 34.61
N THR A 396 7.29 -22.71 34.31
CA THR A 396 5.91 -22.60 34.82
C THR A 396 5.58 -23.74 35.79
N ARG A 397 4.36 -23.78 36.36
CA ARG A 397 3.93 -24.83 37.31
C ARG A 397 3.76 -26.22 36.67
N ASN A 398 3.94 -26.33 35.34
CA ASN A 398 3.56 -27.49 34.52
C ASN A 398 4.75 -28.05 33.71
N THR A 399 5.86 -28.38 34.38
CA THR A 399 7.14 -28.74 33.74
C THR A 399 7.41 -30.23 33.62
N ASN A 400 6.39 -31.09 33.76
CA ASN A 400 6.53 -32.55 33.72
C ASN A 400 5.78 -33.17 32.54
N LEU A 401 6.20 -34.37 32.13
CA LEU A 401 5.63 -35.07 30.98
C LEU A 401 4.13 -35.37 31.16
N GLY A 402 3.67 -35.63 32.38
CA GLY A 402 2.27 -35.93 32.72
C GLY A 402 1.29 -34.84 32.30
N TYR A 403 1.73 -33.58 32.25
CA TYR A 403 0.95 -32.45 31.74
C TYR A 403 0.45 -32.68 30.31
N LEU A 404 1.31 -33.22 29.43
CA LEU A 404 0.93 -33.54 28.05
C LEU A 404 -0.15 -34.61 27.98
N PHE A 405 -0.35 -35.38 29.04
CA PHE A 405 -1.38 -36.41 29.15
C PHE A 405 -2.59 -35.97 30.01
N GLY A 406 -2.60 -34.74 30.51
CA GLY A 406 -3.71 -34.17 31.29
C GLY A 406 -3.64 -34.42 32.80
N TYR A 407 -2.44 -34.59 33.34
CA TYR A 407 -2.20 -34.87 34.76
C TYR A 407 -1.23 -33.86 35.36
N ALA A 408 -1.37 -33.57 36.66
CA ALA A 408 -0.54 -32.57 37.34
C ALA A 408 0.89 -33.08 37.61
N SER A 409 1.10 -34.40 37.66
CA SER A 409 2.41 -35.02 37.83
C SER A 409 2.57 -36.32 37.04
N ASN A 410 3.81 -36.69 36.77
CA ASN A 410 4.14 -38.00 36.16
C ASN A 410 3.67 -39.19 37.01
N ALA A 411 3.62 -39.05 38.34
CA ALA A 411 3.16 -40.11 39.24
C ALA A 411 1.65 -40.36 39.10
N GLU A 412 0.85 -39.29 38.99
CA GLU A 412 -0.58 -39.39 38.70
C GLU A 412 -0.83 -39.93 37.28
N ALA A 413 0.10 -39.67 36.36
CA ALA A 413 0.04 -40.08 34.97
C ALA A 413 0.56 -41.51 34.68
N GLU A 414 0.91 -42.33 35.68
CA GLU A 414 1.58 -43.64 35.49
C GLU A 414 0.80 -44.60 34.56
N GLY A 415 -0.53 -44.48 34.50
CA GLY A 415 -1.38 -45.25 33.57
C GLY A 415 -1.72 -44.56 32.24
N ALA A 416 -1.43 -43.26 32.13
CA ALA A 416 -1.72 -42.45 30.94
C ALA A 416 -0.49 -42.23 30.06
N ILE A 417 0.70 -42.09 30.68
CA ILE A 417 1.98 -42.13 29.98
C ILE A 417 2.17 -43.56 29.45
N PRO A 418 2.37 -43.75 28.14
CA PRO A 418 2.45 -45.08 27.54
C PRO A 418 3.55 -45.93 28.16
N THR A 419 3.22 -47.16 28.55
CA THR A 419 4.22 -48.12 29.05
C THR A 419 5.17 -48.58 27.95
N SER A 420 4.85 -48.30 26.69
CA SER A 420 5.69 -48.49 25.51
C SER A 420 6.74 -47.38 25.31
N LEU A 421 6.58 -46.21 25.94
CA LEU A 421 7.49 -45.07 25.75
C LEU A 421 8.86 -45.43 26.32
N ARG A 422 9.87 -45.50 25.44
CA ARG A 422 11.26 -45.86 25.77
C ARG A 422 12.22 -44.71 25.60
N LYS A 423 11.97 -43.81 24.64
CA LYS A 423 12.87 -42.68 24.35
C LYS A 423 12.15 -41.34 24.44
N LEU A 424 12.75 -40.40 25.15
CA LEU A 424 12.29 -39.02 25.24
C LEU A 424 13.43 -38.07 24.85
N THR A 425 13.17 -37.20 23.87
CA THR A 425 14.12 -36.17 23.43
C THR A 425 13.52 -34.79 23.72
N VAL A 426 14.30 -33.89 24.34
CA VAL A 426 13.91 -32.50 24.59
C VAL A 426 14.96 -31.56 23.99
N ASN A 427 14.53 -30.78 23.00
CA ASN A 427 15.39 -29.96 22.14
C ASN A 427 15.70 -28.57 22.69
N GLY A 428 15.25 -28.21 23.90
CA GLY A 428 15.58 -26.93 24.50
C GLY A 428 14.65 -26.48 25.62
N GLY A 429 14.81 -25.22 26.00
CA GLY A 429 14.02 -24.58 27.05
C GLY A 429 14.51 -24.91 28.47
N VAL A 430 13.62 -24.76 29.44
CA VAL A 430 13.90 -25.10 30.84
C VAL A 430 13.28 -26.44 31.20
N ILE A 431 14.09 -27.32 31.79
CA ILE A 431 13.61 -28.52 32.47
C ILE A 431 13.32 -28.12 33.93
N GLY A 432 12.04 -28.15 34.33
CA GLY A 432 11.65 -27.77 35.68
C GLY A 432 11.86 -28.87 36.72
N ASP A 433 11.51 -28.56 37.97
CA ASP A 433 11.60 -29.52 39.07
C ASP A 433 10.72 -30.75 38.80
N TYR A 434 11.22 -31.93 39.16
CA TYR A 434 10.53 -33.22 38.98
C TYR A 434 10.09 -33.55 37.54
N ALA A 435 10.64 -32.86 36.53
CA ALA A 435 10.28 -32.95 35.13
C ALA A 435 10.11 -34.39 34.58
N PHE A 436 11.08 -35.25 34.87
CA PHE A 436 11.11 -36.66 34.45
C PHE A 436 10.85 -37.63 35.61
N ALA A 437 10.49 -37.11 36.79
CA ALA A 437 10.35 -37.95 37.98
C ALA A 437 9.32 -39.07 37.75
N ASN A 438 9.57 -40.27 38.25
CA ASN A 438 8.70 -41.45 38.10
C ASN A 438 8.47 -41.95 36.66
N LEU A 439 9.26 -41.50 35.67
CA LEU A 439 9.26 -42.09 34.32
C LEU A 439 9.96 -43.47 34.33
N LYS A 440 9.30 -44.46 34.93
CA LYS A 440 9.82 -45.81 35.13
C LYS A 440 9.97 -46.62 33.84
N ASN A 441 9.36 -46.21 32.73
CA ASN A 441 9.38 -46.96 31.47
C ASN A 441 10.40 -46.43 30.45
N VAL A 442 10.89 -45.21 30.66
CA VAL A 442 11.80 -44.53 29.73
C VAL A 442 13.22 -45.03 29.99
N ALA A 443 13.84 -45.57 28.94
CA ALA A 443 15.20 -46.10 28.96
C ALA A 443 16.23 -45.09 28.47
N GLU A 444 15.82 -44.17 27.59
CA GLU A 444 16.70 -43.14 27.03
C GLU A 444 16.07 -41.75 27.18
N ILE A 445 16.83 -40.83 27.78
CA ILE A 445 16.50 -39.40 27.79
C ILE A 445 17.61 -38.63 27.08
N VAL A 446 17.23 -37.81 26.09
CA VAL A 446 18.15 -36.98 25.32
C VAL A 446 17.79 -35.51 25.53
N LEU A 447 18.62 -34.80 26.29
CA LEU A 447 18.54 -33.34 26.42
C LEU A 447 19.59 -32.71 25.51
N SER A 448 19.13 -31.82 24.61
CA SER A 448 20.01 -31.12 23.68
C SER A 448 20.88 -30.04 24.36
N PRO A 449 21.94 -29.57 23.69
CA PRO A 449 22.73 -28.41 24.13
C PRO A 449 21.93 -27.12 24.41
N GLU A 450 20.74 -26.97 23.81
CA GLU A 450 19.89 -25.77 23.94
C GLU A 450 19.07 -25.75 25.23
N VAL A 451 19.13 -26.81 26.05
CA VAL A 451 18.53 -26.82 27.38
C VAL A 451 19.33 -25.91 28.30
N THR A 452 18.67 -24.92 28.89
CA THR A 452 19.34 -23.82 29.63
C THR A 452 19.41 -24.03 31.13
N SER A 453 18.53 -24.85 31.70
CA SER A 453 18.55 -25.21 33.11
C SER A 453 17.80 -26.52 33.36
N ILE A 454 18.21 -27.24 34.40
CA ILE A 454 17.55 -28.45 34.89
C ILE A 454 17.19 -28.24 36.36
N GLY A 455 15.94 -28.51 36.70
CA GLY A 455 15.37 -28.32 38.03
C GLY A 455 15.70 -29.43 39.01
N HIS A 456 15.33 -29.20 40.27
CA HIS A 456 15.58 -30.10 41.37
C HIS A 456 14.78 -31.40 41.21
N LYS A 457 15.44 -32.53 41.50
CA LYS A 457 14.88 -33.88 41.42
C LYS A 457 14.28 -34.23 40.06
N ALA A 458 14.78 -33.60 38.99
CA ALA A 458 14.27 -33.81 37.63
C ALA A 458 14.23 -35.29 37.24
N PHE A 459 15.16 -36.13 37.71
CA PHE A 459 15.28 -37.55 37.36
C PHE A 459 14.89 -38.51 38.50
N SER A 460 14.20 -38.00 39.51
CA SER A 460 13.82 -38.80 40.69
C SER A 460 13.04 -40.05 40.31
N ASN A 461 13.47 -41.21 40.78
CA ASN A 461 12.81 -42.49 40.50
C ASN A 461 12.70 -42.86 39.00
N CYS A 462 13.65 -42.40 38.16
CA CYS A 462 13.85 -42.88 36.79
C CYS A 462 14.54 -44.25 36.78
N ALA A 463 13.91 -45.27 37.36
CA ALA A 463 14.55 -46.53 37.73
C ALA A 463 15.03 -47.43 36.56
N ASN A 464 14.61 -47.16 35.32
CA ASN A 464 14.99 -47.96 34.14
C ASN A 464 15.76 -47.13 33.10
N LEU A 465 16.28 -45.96 33.48
CA LEU A 465 17.13 -45.16 32.60
C LEU A 465 18.44 -45.91 32.34
N GLU A 466 18.72 -46.21 31.08
CA GLU A 466 19.92 -46.90 30.59
C GLU A 466 20.89 -45.91 29.92
N ASP A 467 20.36 -44.89 29.25
CA ASP A 467 21.12 -43.88 28.52
C ASP A 467 20.58 -42.47 28.83
N LEU A 468 21.49 -41.56 29.21
CA LEU A 468 21.18 -40.15 29.47
C LEU A 468 22.13 -39.28 28.67
N THR A 469 21.60 -38.49 27.74
CA THR A 469 22.35 -37.39 27.11
C THR A 469 21.95 -36.07 27.75
N MET A 470 22.93 -35.25 28.16
CA MET A 470 22.66 -33.93 28.73
C MET A 470 23.74 -32.90 28.40
N PRO A 471 23.39 -31.60 28.35
CA PRO A 471 24.38 -30.54 28.37
C PRO A 471 25.12 -30.52 29.72
N LEU A 472 26.35 -30.00 29.72
CA LEU A 472 27.12 -29.80 30.93
C LEU A 472 26.72 -28.49 31.62
N LEU A 473 25.63 -28.48 32.40
CA LEU A 473 25.13 -27.27 33.08
C LEU A 473 25.62 -27.16 34.53
N TYR A 474 26.07 -25.96 34.94
CA TYR A 474 26.37 -25.62 36.34
C TYR A 474 25.17 -24.96 37.04
N VAL A 475 24.75 -25.46 38.21
CA VAL A 475 23.76 -24.79 39.08
C VAL A 475 24.47 -24.18 40.28
N ASN A 476 24.26 -22.88 40.50
CA ASN A 476 24.83 -22.18 41.64
C ASN A 476 24.13 -22.57 42.95
N HIS A 477 24.85 -23.27 43.83
CA HIS A 477 24.34 -23.73 45.13
C HIS A 477 24.20 -22.61 46.19
N SER A 478 24.75 -21.41 45.95
CA SER A 478 24.75 -20.28 46.90
C SER A 478 23.34 -19.75 47.18
N THR A 479 22.42 -19.84 46.22
CA THR A 479 21.01 -19.44 46.41
C THR A 479 20.20 -20.45 47.23
N ARG A 480 20.74 -21.66 47.46
CA ARG A 480 20.06 -22.74 48.20
C ARG A 480 20.63 -22.98 49.60
N ARG A 481 21.90 -22.63 49.85
CA ARG A 481 22.50 -22.57 51.21
C ARG A 481 21.71 -21.73 52.22
N ALA A 482 20.79 -20.87 51.77
CA ALA A 482 19.93 -20.07 52.64
C ALA A 482 18.63 -20.77 53.09
N ALA A 483 18.28 -21.93 52.53
CA ALA A 483 17.03 -22.66 52.84
C ALA A 483 17.25 -23.98 53.61
N ASP A 484 18.48 -24.51 53.62
CA ASP A 484 18.78 -25.86 54.11
C ASP A 484 19.69 -25.74 55.36
N GLU A 485 19.20 -26.12 56.56
CA GLU A 485 19.88 -25.93 57.86
C GLU A 485 21.23 -26.67 58.04
N HIS A 486 21.70 -27.43 57.04
CA HIS A 486 22.79 -28.40 57.21
C HIS A 486 24.15 -27.99 56.63
N GLY A 487 24.27 -26.81 55.99
CA GLY A 487 25.56 -26.18 55.64
C GLY A 487 26.44 -26.91 54.61
N TYR A 488 26.02 -28.06 54.09
CA TYR A 488 26.78 -28.86 53.11
C TYR A 488 26.52 -28.40 51.66
N VAL A 489 27.53 -28.50 50.79
CA VAL A 489 27.38 -28.28 49.32
C VAL A 489 26.86 -29.57 48.69
N ILE A 490 25.61 -29.61 48.26
CA ILE A 490 25.03 -30.75 47.51
C ILE A 490 25.69 -30.86 46.12
N THR A 491 25.84 -32.08 45.58
CA THR A 491 26.37 -32.25 44.21
C THR A 491 25.29 -31.97 43.16
N GLN A 492 25.66 -31.82 41.90
CA GLN A 492 24.65 -31.65 40.84
C GLN A 492 23.86 -32.94 40.61
N ALA A 493 24.52 -34.11 40.70
CA ALA A 493 23.87 -35.41 40.66
C ALA A 493 22.86 -35.59 41.81
N GLU A 494 23.16 -35.10 43.01
CA GLU A 494 22.21 -35.03 44.14
C GLU A 494 21.03 -34.13 43.80
N TYR A 495 21.31 -32.92 43.32
CA TYR A 495 20.29 -31.93 43.01
C TYR A 495 19.33 -32.45 41.93
N TYR A 496 19.84 -33.10 40.89
CA TYR A 496 19.04 -33.70 39.81
C TYR A 496 18.36 -35.01 40.21
N ASP A 497 18.79 -35.63 41.31
CA ASP A 497 18.39 -36.97 41.76
C ASP A 497 18.62 -38.02 40.67
N LEU A 498 19.87 -38.06 40.17
CA LEU A 498 20.28 -39.02 39.14
C LEU A 498 20.26 -40.45 39.70
N PRO A 499 19.89 -41.46 38.88
CA PRO A 499 19.94 -42.86 39.28
C PRO A 499 21.31 -43.25 39.84
N GLY A 500 21.33 -43.90 41.00
CA GLY A 500 22.55 -44.33 41.67
C GLY A 500 23.42 -43.19 42.23
N TRP A 501 22.89 -41.97 42.37
CA TRP A 501 23.46 -41.02 43.33
C TRP A 501 23.34 -41.57 44.74
N VAL A 502 24.36 -41.31 45.56
CA VAL A 502 24.47 -41.84 46.92
C VAL A 502 24.77 -40.66 47.84
N ASP A 503 23.94 -40.50 48.88
CA ASP A 503 24.19 -39.54 49.95
C ASP A 503 25.56 -39.84 50.58
N ARG A 504 26.29 -38.79 50.96
CA ARG A 504 27.57 -38.93 51.69
C ARG A 504 27.40 -39.72 52.98
N GLU A 505 26.19 -39.81 53.54
CA GLU A 505 25.88 -40.53 54.78
C GLU A 505 25.07 -41.82 54.61
N ALA A 506 24.53 -42.15 53.42
CA ALA A 506 23.68 -43.34 53.22
C ALA A 506 24.12 -44.21 52.03
N ASP A 507 24.43 -45.48 52.27
CA ASP A 507 25.06 -46.41 51.31
C ASP A 507 24.10 -47.13 50.33
N SER A 508 22.82 -46.75 50.27
CA SER A 508 21.82 -47.52 49.51
C SER A 508 21.86 -47.25 48.00
N TYR A 509 22.83 -47.86 47.32
CA TYR A 509 22.88 -48.02 45.87
C TYR A 509 22.17 -49.31 45.44
N ASP A 510 21.21 -49.21 44.51
CA ASP A 510 20.36 -50.34 44.07
C ASP A 510 21.02 -51.28 43.05
N GLY A 511 22.28 -51.00 42.67
CA GLY A 511 23.05 -51.80 41.72
C GLY A 511 22.86 -51.40 40.25
N LYS A 512 21.93 -50.49 39.93
CA LYS A 512 21.63 -50.12 38.55
C LYS A 512 22.55 -49.04 38.02
N THR A 513 23.04 -49.23 36.79
CA THR A 513 23.90 -48.27 36.11
C THR A 513 23.29 -47.75 34.81
N PHE A 514 23.72 -46.56 34.38
CA PHE A 514 23.38 -45.95 33.11
C PHE A 514 24.62 -45.36 32.43
N LYS A 515 24.53 -45.14 31.12
CA LYS A 515 25.54 -44.45 30.32
C LYS A 515 25.19 -42.97 30.25
N LEU A 516 26.20 -42.13 30.46
CA LEU A 516 26.06 -40.69 30.42
C LEU A 516 26.77 -40.13 29.19
N HIS A 517 26.06 -39.38 28.37
CA HIS A 517 26.61 -38.65 27.24
C HIS A 517 26.52 -37.15 27.53
N ILE A 518 27.66 -36.52 27.68
CA ILE A 518 27.78 -35.07 27.78
C ILE A 518 27.94 -34.52 26.37
N ASN A 519 26.94 -33.79 25.88
CA ASN A 519 26.91 -33.26 24.53
C ASN A 519 26.48 -31.79 24.57
N GLY A 520 27.45 -30.88 24.61
CA GLY A 520 27.20 -29.43 24.64
C GLY A 520 27.34 -28.79 26.03
N GLY A 521 27.55 -27.47 26.03
CA GLY A 521 28.08 -26.70 27.16
C GLY A 521 27.05 -26.11 28.13
N GLY A 522 27.59 -25.64 29.27
CA GLY A 522 26.90 -24.79 30.24
C GLY A 522 27.77 -24.40 31.44
N ILE A 523 28.45 -23.25 31.37
CA ILE A 523 28.82 -22.50 32.58
C ILE A 523 28.16 -21.13 32.46
N LEU A 524 27.06 -20.91 33.17
CA LEU A 524 26.42 -19.60 33.22
C LEU A 524 26.12 -19.18 34.67
N HIS A 525 26.73 -18.05 35.03
CA HIS A 525 26.64 -17.30 36.29
C HIS A 525 27.28 -17.94 37.52
N ALA A 526 28.59 -17.72 37.67
CA ALA A 526 29.16 -17.56 39.01
C ALA A 526 28.35 -16.47 39.73
N ALA A 527 27.89 -16.74 40.95
CA ALA A 527 27.51 -15.64 41.83
C ALA A 527 28.76 -14.78 42.02
N ALA A 528 28.57 -13.47 42.11
CA ALA A 528 29.61 -12.57 42.59
C ALA A 528 30.09 -13.09 43.97
N GLY A 529 31.25 -13.73 44.02
CA GLY A 529 31.80 -14.30 45.26
C GLY A 529 32.50 -15.66 45.11
N ASP A 530 32.25 -16.43 44.05
CA ASP A 530 33.04 -17.64 43.77
C ASP A 530 34.37 -17.22 43.13
N ALA A 531 35.48 -17.56 43.80
CA ALA A 531 36.80 -17.04 43.48
C ALA A 531 37.18 -17.27 42.00
N ASN A 532 37.62 -16.20 41.34
CA ASN A 532 38.30 -16.26 40.05
C ASN A 532 39.52 -17.19 40.17
N TRP A 533 39.56 -18.32 39.45
CA TRP A 533 40.82 -19.04 39.26
C TRP A 533 41.55 -18.43 38.07
N GLU A 534 42.51 -17.54 38.36
CA GLU A 534 43.46 -17.02 37.40
C GLU A 534 44.71 -17.92 37.36
N LYS A 535 45.22 -18.17 36.16
CA LYS A 535 46.58 -18.69 35.94
C LYS A 535 47.30 -17.69 35.05
N ASP A 536 48.48 -17.24 35.49
CA ASP A 536 49.34 -16.30 34.75
C ASP A 536 48.64 -15.01 34.28
N GLY A 537 47.70 -14.49 35.09
CA GLY A 537 46.98 -13.26 34.79
C GLY A 537 45.93 -13.36 33.68
N ALA A 538 45.60 -14.58 33.21
CA ALA A 538 44.48 -14.84 32.31
C ALA A 538 43.30 -15.45 33.06
N THR A 539 42.10 -14.87 32.86
CA THR A 539 40.83 -15.43 33.32
C THR A 539 40.55 -16.72 32.56
N ILE A 540 40.53 -17.86 33.25
CA ILE A 540 40.22 -19.16 32.64
C ILE A 540 38.69 -19.38 32.58
N GLY A 541 37.91 -18.61 33.34
CA GLY A 541 36.44 -18.60 33.36
C GLY A 541 35.86 -18.37 34.77
N ASN A 542 34.69 -17.73 34.87
CA ASN A 542 33.94 -17.59 36.13
C ASN A 542 33.39 -18.95 36.57
N GLY A 543 33.59 -19.37 37.83
CA GLY A 543 32.77 -20.41 38.49
C GLY A 543 32.91 -21.85 37.96
N PHE A 544 34.12 -22.41 37.87
CA PHE A 544 34.28 -23.88 37.69
C PHE A 544 34.00 -24.65 38.98
N GLY A 545 32.82 -24.48 39.58
CA GLY A 545 32.41 -25.28 40.74
C GLY A 545 32.49 -26.75 40.35
N GLY A 546 33.50 -27.43 40.90
CA GLY A 546 33.72 -28.84 40.66
C GLY A 546 32.60 -29.68 41.25
N ASN A 547 32.65 -31.00 41.01
CA ASN A 547 31.81 -32.00 41.67
C ASN A 547 30.40 -32.19 41.08
N LEU A 548 30.18 -31.89 39.78
CA LEU A 548 28.86 -32.03 39.14
C LEU A 548 28.27 -33.44 39.35
N PHE A 549 28.99 -34.48 38.95
CA PHE A 549 28.56 -35.87 39.10
C PHE A 549 29.31 -36.61 40.21
N GLU A 550 29.92 -35.89 41.16
CA GLU A 550 30.63 -36.53 42.28
C GLU A 550 29.69 -37.51 43.01
N LEU A 551 30.23 -38.68 43.37
CA LEU A 551 29.57 -39.77 44.10
C LEU A 551 28.40 -40.45 43.36
N CYS A 552 28.17 -40.13 42.08
CA CYS A 552 27.17 -40.84 41.30
C CYS A 552 27.67 -42.25 40.93
N LYS A 553 27.27 -43.27 41.71
CA LYS A 553 27.62 -44.67 41.49
C LYS A 553 26.84 -45.29 40.32
N GLY A 554 25.75 -44.67 39.85
CA GLY A 554 24.99 -45.15 38.70
C GLY A 554 25.72 -44.97 37.36
N ILE A 555 26.69 -44.07 37.24
CA ILE A 555 27.39 -43.84 35.97
C ILE A 555 28.39 -44.97 35.73
N SER A 556 28.22 -45.74 34.65
CA SER A 556 29.13 -46.84 34.25
C SER A 556 29.99 -46.52 33.02
N GLU A 557 29.47 -45.75 32.09
CA GLU A 557 30.18 -45.27 30.91
C GLU A 557 29.88 -43.78 30.70
N VAL A 558 30.90 -43.05 30.24
CA VAL A 558 30.78 -41.63 29.92
C VAL A 558 31.32 -41.37 28.51
N THR A 559 30.56 -40.62 27.70
CA THR A 559 31.05 -39.99 26.46
C THR A 559 30.99 -38.48 26.62
N ILE A 560 32.05 -37.76 26.25
CA ILE A 560 32.18 -36.30 26.48
C ILE A 560 32.54 -35.61 25.17
N ASP A 561 31.56 -34.98 24.55
CA ASP A 561 31.70 -34.30 23.27
C ASP A 561 31.16 -32.86 23.35
N ASN A 562 31.60 -32.01 22.42
CA ASN A 562 31.12 -30.63 22.27
C ASN A 562 31.27 -29.74 23.52
N ILE A 563 32.33 -29.97 24.32
CA ILE A 563 32.77 -29.10 25.42
C ILE A 563 34.28 -28.87 25.35
N THR A 564 34.76 -27.76 25.91
CA THR A 564 36.20 -27.40 25.88
C THR A 564 36.94 -27.72 27.19
N VAL A 565 36.22 -27.86 28.30
CA VAL A 565 36.80 -28.06 29.65
C VAL A 565 35.99 -29.11 30.40
N ILE A 566 36.68 -30.10 30.97
CA ILE A 566 36.12 -31.02 31.99
C ILE A 566 36.48 -30.46 33.37
N PRO A 567 35.51 -29.98 34.18
CA PRO A 567 35.77 -29.34 35.47
C PRO A 567 36.41 -30.25 36.53
N GLN A 568 36.89 -29.61 37.61
CA GLN A 568 37.52 -30.31 38.72
C GLN A 568 36.50 -31.26 39.38
N PHE A 569 36.93 -32.45 39.75
CA PHE A 569 36.10 -33.46 40.44
C PHE A 569 34.77 -33.85 39.74
N THR A 570 34.58 -33.54 38.45
CA THR A 570 33.29 -33.78 37.75
C THR A 570 32.75 -35.19 37.92
N PHE A 571 33.58 -36.22 37.81
CA PHE A 571 33.22 -37.64 37.99
C PHE A 571 33.93 -38.27 39.20
N ALA A 572 34.32 -37.46 40.18
CA ALA A 572 35.02 -37.96 41.35
C ALA A 572 34.14 -38.99 42.11
N LYS A 573 34.72 -40.13 42.47
CA LYS A 573 34.08 -41.24 43.20
C LYS A 573 32.87 -41.84 42.47
N CYS A 574 32.75 -41.68 41.15
CA CYS A 574 31.88 -42.50 40.31
C CYS A 574 32.47 -43.93 40.25
N SER A 575 32.29 -44.72 41.31
CA SER A 575 33.02 -45.97 41.53
C SER A 575 32.67 -47.09 40.55
N ASN A 576 31.60 -46.96 39.76
CA ASN A 576 31.24 -47.90 38.70
C ASN A 576 31.62 -47.40 37.30
N LEU A 577 32.16 -46.19 37.16
CA LEU A 577 32.59 -45.63 35.87
C LEU A 577 33.83 -46.38 35.39
N LYS A 578 33.66 -47.21 34.33
CA LYS A 578 34.70 -48.07 33.76
C LYS A 578 35.24 -47.60 32.43
N LYS A 579 34.41 -46.91 31.65
CA LYS A 579 34.74 -46.46 30.29
C LYS A 579 34.49 -44.98 30.12
N VAL A 580 35.49 -44.27 29.62
CA VAL A 580 35.39 -42.85 29.28
C VAL A 580 35.86 -42.64 27.85
N THR A 581 35.01 -42.04 27.03
CA THR A 581 35.33 -41.55 25.69
C THR A 581 35.37 -40.03 25.74
N ILE A 582 36.49 -39.43 25.35
CA ILE A 582 36.67 -37.97 25.29
C ILE A 582 36.74 -37.57 23.81
N GLY A 583 35.89 -36.66 23.37
CA GLY A 583 35.89 -36.14 22.00
C GLY A 583 36.95 -35.09 21.73
N ASP A 584 37.22 -34.87 20.45
CA ASP A 584 38.31 -34.02 19.97
C ASP A 584 38.11 -32.52 20.25
N THR A 585 36.96 -32.10 20.79
CA THR A 585 36.72 -30.71 21.18
C THR A 585 37.31 -30.33 22.55
N VAL A 586 37.63 -31.32 23.39
CA VAL A 586 38.10 -31.10 24.77
C VAL A 586 39.54 -30.60 24.77
N GLN A 587 39.79 -29.48 25.46
CA GLN A 587 41.13 -28.88 25.54
C GLN A 587 41.73 -28.94 26.94
N ASN A 588 40.91 -28.99 28.00
CA ASN A 588 41.40 -28.98 29.38
C ASN A 588 40.67 -30.01 30.23
N ILE A 589 41.43 -30.79 31.00
CA ILE A 589 40.89 -31.74 32.00
C ILE A 589 41.38 -31.30 33.37
N MET A 590 40.49 -30.81 34.24
CA MET A 590 40.89 -30.21 35.50
C MET A 590 41.19 -31.26 36.59
N SER A 591 41.87 -30.83 37.66
CA SER A 591 42.37 -31.71 38.72
C SER A 591 41.28 -32.60 39.32
N GLY A 592 41.57 -33.89 39.45
CA GLY A 592 40.66 -34.86 40.08
C GLY A 592 39.36 -35.14 39.32
N ALA A 593 39.21 -34.71 38.06
CA ALA A 593 38.01 -34.95 37.25
C ALA A 593 37.51 -36.40 37.28
N PHE A 594 38.43 -37.38 37.32
CA PHE A 594 38.14 -38.81 37.39
C PHE A 594 38.75 -39.47 38.65
N TRP A 595 38.83 -38.74 39.76
CA TRP A 595 39.41 -39.29 41.00
C TRP A 595 38.54 -40.43 41.56
N ARG A 596 39.14 -41.58 41.92
CA ARG A 596 38.43 -42.75 42.50
C ARG A 596 37.29 -43.32 41.62
N THR A 597 37.51 -43.36 40.32
CA THR A 597 36.69 -44.11 39.36
C THR A 597 37.22 -45.53 39.15
N ALA A 598 36.47 -46.39 38.46
CA ALA A 598 36.89 -47.75 38.08
C ALA A 598 37.39 -47.84 36.63
N ILE A 599 37.86 -46.73 36.06
CA ILE A 599 38.32 -46.64 34.68
C ILE A 599 39.54 -47.54 34.48
N GLU A 600 39.47 -48.45 33.52
CA GLU A 600 40.57 -49.37 33.18
C GLU A 600 41.50 -48.77 32.12
N GLU A 601 40.91 -48.07 31.14
CA GLU A 601 41.62 -47.41 30.04
C GLU A 601 40.92 -46.10 29.69
N ILE A 602 41.71 -45.06 29.40
CA ILE A 602 41.23 -43.77 28.91
C ILE A 602 42.16 -43.25 27.82
N VAL A 603 41.59 -42.92 26.66
CA VAL A 603 42.33 -42.30 25.56
C VAL A 603 42.21 -40.78 25.71
N ILE A 604 43.35 -40.11 25.82
CA ILE A 604 43.42 -38.64 25.87
C ILE A 604 43.60 -38.11 24.44
N PRO A 605 42.67 -37.31 23.90
CA PRO A 605 42.80 -36.75 22.55
C PRO A 605 43.98 -35.78 22.43
N ASP A 606 44.56 -35.69 21.23
CA ASP A 606 45.68 -34.76 20.92
C ASP A 606 45.30 -33.27 21.10
N THR A 607 44.01 -32.97 21.17
CA THR A 607 43.48 -31.62 21.38
C THR A 607 43.56 -31.15 22.83
N VAL A 608 43.81 -32.06 23.78
CA VAL A 608 44.00 -31.73 25.19
C VAL A 608 45.35 -31.03 25.39
N LYS A 609 45.29 -29.76 25.83
CA LYS A 609 46.45 -28.90 26.07
C LYS A 609 46.90 -28.91 27.52
N GLU A 610 45.96 -29.02 28.46
CA GLU A 610 46.25 -29.01 29.89
C GLU A 610 45.51 -30.13 30.63
N MET A 611 46.22 -30.79 31.56
CA MET A 611 45.64 -31.71 32.52
C MET A 611 46.05 -31.31 33.93
N GLY A 612 45.07 -31.20 34.83
CA GLY A 612 45.30 -31.01 36.25
C GLY A 612 45.84 -32.28 36.91
N VAL A 613 46.05 -32.25 38.22
CA VAL A 613 46.55 -33.41 38.97
C VAL A 613 45.48 -34.51 38.96
N CYS A 614 45.62 -35.47 38.06
CA CYS A 614 44.78 -36.66 37.95
C CYS A 614 45.36 -37.78 38.82
N ARG A 615 44.79 -38.03 40.01
CA ARG A 615 45.05 -39.26 40.76
C ARG A 615 44.11 -40.35 40.24
N LEU A 616 44.53 -41.07 39.20
CA LEU A 616 43.74 -42.14 38.56
C LEU A 616 43.74 -43.46 39.36
N SER A 617 44.51 -43.57 40.46
CA SER A 617 44.49 -44.74 41.33
C SER A 617 44.97 -44.41 42.75
N ASP A 618 44.46 -45.15 43.75
CA ASP A 618 44.93 -45.15 45.14
C ASP A 618 46.25 -45.95 45.27
N ALA A 619 47.29 -45.55 44.54
CA ALA A 619 48.64 -45.99 44.87
C ALA A 619 49.13 -45.24 46.12
N TYR A 620 48.82 -45.81 47.29
CA TYR A 620 49.60 -45.64 48.52
C TYR A 620 50.49 -46.86 48.71
#